data_AF-A0A8H7A3K5-F1
#
_entry.id   AF-A0A8H7A3K5-F1
#
_cell.length_a   1.000
_cell.length_b   1.000
_cell.length_c   1.000
_cell.angle_alpha   90.00
_cell.angle_beta   90.00
_cell.angle_gamma   90.00
#
_symmetry.space_group_name_H-M   'P 1'
#
loop_
_entity.id
_entity.type
_entity.pdbx_description
1 polymer ?
#
loop_
_entity_poly.entity_id
_entity_poly.type
_entity_poly.pdbx_seq_one_letter_code
_entity_poly.pdbx_strand_id
1 'polypeptide(L)'
;MTSLQLDTSPSPWGSPYWKKLPSEELARYDLQAPTDKYFIDNLELLVDNMETALYKGSLKLPDSPDLVKGVVKTDFFAKALRTSAFIHEADMYELHLSTLQGLSIPYCYGLFHHKDKDDKVSSFLVLEECGDLIDDVSSLTNSFKLKALDALYKIHCAGYIHGDFSLNNLTVKDGQPFFIDLETAEPHKCEVTERIVVGEERRAIECDEIDLCCMMLEICADCTKLSIPVYDIQLTTVSSPAKVKVEGLWSFRERTFGERT
;
A
#
# COMPACT_ATOMS: atom_id res chain seq x y z
N MET A 1 22.80 9.60 0.05
CA MET A 1 21.45 9.47 0.63
C MET A 1 20.59 8.78 -0.41
N THR A 2 19.61 7.97 0.00
CA THR A 2 18.62 7.45 -0.95
C THR A 2 17.86 8.59 -1.59
N SER A 3 17.69 8.58 -2.91
CA SER A 3 16.98 9.64 -3.61
C SER A 3 16.07 9.12 -4.73
N LEU A 4 15.08 9.94 -5.06
CA LEU A 4 14.16 9.75 -6.17
C LEU A 4 14.31 10.91 -7.15
N GLN A 5 14.44 10.62 -8.43
CA GLN A 5 14.36 11.61 -9.49
C GLN A 5 13.13 11.34 -10.36
N LEU A 6 12.34 12.38 -10.60
CA LEU A 6 11.15 12.35 -11.43
C LEU A 6 11.45 12.94 -12.81
N ASP A 7 10.99 12.29 -13.87
CA ASP A 7 10.94 12.93 -15.19
C ASP A 7 9.89 14.05 -15.24
N THR A 8 9.99 14.94 -16.22
CA THR A 8 9.03 16.02 -16.39
C THR A 8 7.65 15.48 -16.74
N SER A 9 6.67 15.77 -15.87
CA SER A 9 5.27 15.41 -16.07
C SER A 9 4.40 16.66 -16.25
N PRO A 10 3.27 16.58 -16.97
CA PRO A 10 2.28 17.65 -16.98
C PRO A 10 1.73 17.95 -15.57
N SER A 11 1.47 19.24 -15.31
CA SER A 11 0.67 19.66 -14.16
C SER A 11 -0.75 19.13 -14.31
N PRO A 12 -1.42 18.70 -13.21
CA PRO A 12 -2.79 18.16 -13.29
C PRO A 12 -3.77 19.15 -13.94
N TRP A 13 -3.55 20.44 -13.70
CA TRP A 13 -4.45 21.50 -14.13
C TRP A 13 -4.14 22.08 -15.51
N GLY A 14 -3.23 21.47 -16.28
CA GLY A 14 -2.94 21.81 -17.69
C GLY A 14 -2.46 23.24 -17.97
N SER A 15 -2.36 24.11 -16.95
CA SER A 15 -1.97 25.51 -17.13
C SER A 15 -0.46 25.67 -16.96
N PRO A 16 0.19 26.44 -17.85
CA PRO A 16 1.64 26.69 -17.81
C PRO A 16 2.06 27.53 -16.58
N TYR A 17 1.11 28.06 -15.82
CA TYR A 17 1.32 28.86 -14.62
C TYR A 17 1.31 28.05 -13.33
N TRP A 18 0.91 26.78 -13.38
CA TRP A 18 0.93 25.91 -12.21
C TRP A 18 2.31 25.28 -12.04
N LYS A 19 2.62 24.91 -10.79
CA LYS A 19 3.87 24.23 -10.46
C LYS A 19 4.03 23.01 -11.37
N LYS A 20 5.25 22.75 -11.84
CA LYS A 20 5.62 21.45 -12.43
C LYS A 20 6.17 20.58 -11.32
N LEU A 21 6.13 19.25 -11.50
CA LEU A 21 6.84 18.36 -10.60
C LEU A 21 8.33 18.78 -10.48
N PRO A 22 8.92 18.65 -9.29
CA PRO A 22 10.34 18.96 -9.10
C PRO A 22 11.21 18.08 -10.01
N SER A 23 12.24 18.69 -10.59
CA SER A 23 13.20 17.99 -11.48
C SER A 23 14.47 17.56 -10.76
N GLU A 24 14.68 18.10 -9.57
CA GLU A 24 15.76 17.79 -8.64
C GLU A 24 15.55 16.44 -7.94
N GLU A 25 16.65 15.89 -7.40
CA GLU A 25 16.60 14.69 -6.57
C GLU A 25 15.84 14.98 -5.26
N LEU A 26 14.84 14.15 -5.00
CA LEU A 26 14.04 14.13 -3.77
C LEU A 26 14.73 13.23 -2.75
N ALA A 27 14.79 13.67 -1.50
CA ALA A 27 15.43 12.89 -0.44
C ALA A 27 14.42 11.91 0.18
N ARG A 28 14.85 10.66 0.44
CA ARG A 28 14.02 9.72 1.22
C ARG A 28 13.77 10.26 2.63
N TYR A 29 12.56 10.01 3.15
CA TYR A 29 12.15 10.41 4.49
C TYR A 29 13.00 9.76 5.58
N ASP A 30 13.32 8.47 5.44
CA ASP A 30 14.21 7.76 6.36
C ASP A 30 15.70 8.06 6.06
N LEU A 31 16.43 8.43 7.11
CA LEU A 31 17.83 8.83 7.09
C LEU A 31 18.82 7.66 7.20
N GLN A 32 18.35 6.42 7.44
CA GLN A 32 19.23 5.26 7.65
C GLN A 32 19.35 4.30 6.45
N ALA A 33 18.66 4.58 5.35
CA ALA A 33 18.66 3.71 4.17
C ALA A 33 19.97 3.78 3.35
N PRO A 34 20.33 2.69 2.64
CA PRO A 34 21.46 2.66 1.69
C PRO A 34 21.37 3.77 0.64
N THR A 35 22.48 4.14 0.01
CA THR A 35 22.53 5.21 -1.00
C THR A 35 21.97 4.78 -2.36
N ASP A 36 20.68 4.45 -2.36
CA ASP A 36 19.93 3.96 -3.50
C ASP A 36 19.38 5.12 -4.33
N LYS A 37 19.36 4.95 -5.65
CA LYS A 37 18.83 5.96 -6.56
C LYS A 37 17.70 5.38 -7.37
N TYR A 38 16.51 5.93 -7.17
CA TYR A 38 15.31 5.62 -7.92
C TYR A 38 15.11 6.67 -9.00
N PHE A 39 14.66 6.24 -10.17
CA PHE A 39 14.28 7.13 -11.26
C PHE A 39 12.97 6.68 -11.84
N ILE A 40 12.01 7.59 -12.00
CA ILE A 40 10.75 7.30 -12.68
C ILE A 40 10.59 8.16 -13.92
N ASP A 41 10.39 7.50 -15.05
CA ASP A 41 10.18 8.11 -16.35
C ASP A 41 8.74 7.95 -16.84
N ASN A 42 8.42 8.65 -17.94
CA ASN A 42 7.15 8.52 -18.64
C ASN A 42 5.96 8.71 -17.69
N LEU A 43 6.04 9.72 -16.83
CA LEU A 43 4.98 10.02 -15.85
C LEU A 43 3.71 10.50 -16.56
N GLU A 44 2.64 9.75 -16.36
CA GLU A 44 1.29 10.07 -16.81
C GLU A 44 0.39 10.31 -15.59
N LEU A 45 -0.38 11.40 -15.60
CA LEU A 45 -1.37 11.65 -14.55
C LEU A 45 -2.47 10.59 -14.63
N LEU A 46 -2.70 9.89 -13.52
CA LEU A 46 -3.74 8.87 -13.40
C LEU A 46 -5.02 9.46 -12.80
N VAL A 47 -4.88 10.13 -11.65
CA VAL A 47 -5.98 10.77 -10.93
C VAL A 47 -5.45 12.06 -10.33
N ASP A 48 -6.27 13.10 -10.33
CA ASP A 48 -6.09 14.25 -9.45
C ASP A 48 -7.34 14.47 -8.61
N ASN A 49 -7.11 14.93 -7.39
CA ASN A 49 -8.12 15.60 -6.61
C ASN A 49 -7.47 16.84 -5.96
N MET A 50 -8.25 17.59 -5.17
CA MET A 50 -7.76 18.84 -4.57
C MET A 50 -6.64 18.64 -3.54
N GLU A 51 -6.41 17.42 -3.08
CA GLU A 51 -5.51 17.07 -1.97
C GLU A 51 -4.36 16.16 -2.38
N THR A 52 -4.49 15.41 -3.47
CA THR A 52 -3.49 14.43 -3.91
C THR A 52 -3.54 14.26 -5.42
N ALA A 53 -2.37 14.10 -6.02
CA ALA A 53 -2.22 13.66 -7.40
C ALA A 53 -1.55 12.29 -7.44
N LEU A 54 -2.01 11.44 -8.35
CA LEU A 54 -1.46 10.13 -8.64
C LEU A 54 -0.88 10.15 -10.05
N TYR A 55 0.38 9.77 -10.18
CA TYR A 55 1.04 9.58 -11.47
C TYR A 55 1.46 8.12 -11.61
N LYS A 56 1.37 7.56 -12.81
CA LYS A 56 1.97 6.27 -13.15
C LYS A 56 3.17 6.48 -14.08
N GLY A 57 4.17 5.61 -14.00
CA GLY A 57 5.35 5.68 -14.87
C GLY A 57 6.20 4.42 -14.82
N SER A 58 7.34 4.42 -15.52
CA SER A 58 8.30 3.32 -15.44
C SER A 58 9.36 3.65 -14.40
N LEU A 59 9.40 2.86 -13.34
CA LEU A 59 10.34 2.98 -12.24
C LEU A 59 11.58 2.11 -12.52
N LYS A 60 12.74 2.74 -12.47
CA LYS A 60 14.04 2.09 -12.46
C LYS A 60 14.50 1.90 -11.00
N LEU A 61 14.67 0.65 -10.62
CA LEU A 61 15.19 0.28 -9.30
C LEU A 61 16.74 0.34 -9.27
N PRO A 62 17.36 0.60 -8.11
CA PRO A 62 18.82 0.72 -7.97
C PRO A 62 19.58 -0.53 -8.41
N ASP A 63 19.09 -1.71 -8.00
CA ASP A 63 19.77 -3.00 -8.17
C ASP A 63 19.15 -3.89 -9.25
N SER A 64 18.21 -3.36 -10.03
CA SER A 64 17.54 -4.11 -11.10
C SER A 64 17.79 -3.47 -12.46
N PRO A 65 18.17 -4.25 -13.49
CA PRO A 65 18.14 -3.78 -14.86
C PRO A 65 16.71 -3.63 -15.39
N ASP A 66 15.74 -4.29 -14.75
CA ASP A 66 14.35 -4.30 -15.19
C ASP A 66 13.62 -3.05 -14.74
N LEU A 67 12.81 -2.50 -15.64
CA LEU A 67 11.85 -1.45 -15.32
C LEU A 67 10.59 -2.08 -14.74
N VAL A 68 10.12 -1.54 -13.62
CA VAL A 68 8.83 -1.91 -13.04
C VAL A 68 7.84 -0.78 -13.25
N LYS A 69 6.55 -1.09 -13.32
CA LYS A 69 5.52 -0.05 -13.32
C LYS A 69 5.35 0.49 -11.89
N GLY A 70 5.44 1.80 -11.74
CA GLY A 70 5.33 2.47 -10.46
C GLY A 70 4.25 3.54 -10.47
N VAL A 71 3.72 3.83 -9.28
CA VAL A 71 2.78 4.92 -9.00
C VAL A 71 3.43 5.88 -8.01
N VAL A 72 3.26 7.18 -8.25
CA VAL A 72 3.67 8.27 -7.36
C VAL A 72 2.43 8.97 -6.85
N LYS A 73 2.15 8.82 -5.56
CA LYS A 73 1.15 9.61 -4.82
C LYS A 73 1.84 10.85 -4.26
N THR A 74 1.25 12.03 -4.45
CA THR A 74 1.85 13.28 -3.95
C THR A 74 0.83 14.35 -3.57
N ASP A 75 1.16 15.11 -2.52
CA ASP A 75 0.43 16.31 -2.07
C ASP A 75 1.03 17.62 -2.64
N PHE A 76 1.97 17.54 -3.59
CA PHE A 76 2.72 18.70 -4.08
C PHE A 76 1.85 19.82 -4.69
N PHE A 77 0.68 19.45 -5.22
CA PHE A 77 -0.30 20.40 -5.77
C PHE A 77 -1.42 20.77 -4.79
N ALA A 78 -1.43 20.17 -3.60
CA ALA A 78 -2.48 20.38 -2.63
C ALA A 78 -2.42 21.80 -2.04
N LYS A 79 -3.60 22.32 -1.68
CA LYS A 79 -3.70 23.59 -0.96
C LYS A 79 -3.11 23.48 0.46
N ALA A 80 -3.31 22.33 1.09
CA ALA A 80 -2.77 21.99 2.41
C ALA A 80 -1.96 20.69 2.28
N LEU A 81 -0.74 20.71 2.80
CA LEU A 81 0.16 19.56 2.78
C LEU A 81 -0.30 18.52 3.78
N ARG A 82 -0.15 17.24 3.42
CA ARG A 82 -0.64 16.08 4.17
C ARG A 82 0.52 15.22 4.66
N THR A 83 1.66 15.84 4.99
CA THR A 83 2.91 15.14 5.36
C THR A 83 2.71 14.06 6.42
N SER A 84 1.91 14.31 7.47
CA SER A 84 1.65 13.30 8.52
C SER A 84 0.91 12.08 8.00
N ALA A 85 -0.01 12.26 7.06
CA ALA A 85 -0.77 11.18 6.46
C ALA A 85 0.09 10.31 5.55
N PHE A 86 0.96 10.93 4.74
CA PHE A 86 1.93 10.22 3.91
C PHE A 86 2.97 9.45 4.74
N ILE A 87 3.42 10.00 5.86
CA ILE A 87 4.30 9.29 6.81
C ILE A 87 3.57 8.07 7.39
N HIS A 88 2.34 8.25 7.86
CA HIS A 88 1.54 7.16 8.40
C HIS A 88 1.32 6.04 7.37
N GLU A 89 0.92 6.40 6.15
CA GLU A 89 0.74 5.43 5.07
C GLU A 89 2.04 4.69 4.73
N ALA A 90 3.17 5.41 4.66
CA ALA A 90 4.48 4.80 4.43
C ALA A 90 4.87 3.83 5.56
N ASP A 91 4.66 4.19 6.83
CA ASP A 91 4.91 3.33 7.99
C ASP A 91 4.03 2.08 7.95
N MET A 92 2.78 2.20 7.50
CA MET A 92 1.90 1.04 7.30
C MET A 92 2.48 0.06 6.29
N TYR A 93 3.01 0.53 5.16
CA TYR A 93 3.67 -0.32 4.18
C TYR A 93 5.01 -0.90 4.68
N GLU A 94 5.89 -0.06 5.21
CA GLU A 94 7.29 -0.42 5.48
C GLU A 94 7.49 -1.14 6.83
N LEU A 95 6.70 -0.80 7.85
CA LEU A 95 6.89 -1.28 9.21
C LEU A 95 5.84 -2.31 9.62
N HIS A 96 4.56 -2.02 9.38
CA HIS A 96 3.46 -2.78 9.97
C HIS A 96 2.97 -3.93 9.09
N LEU A 97 2.82 -3.69 7.79
CA LEU A 97 2.27 -4.67 6.82
C LEU A 97 3.30 -5.11 5.78
N SER A 98 4.59 -4.92 6.06
CA SER A 98 5.69 -5.25 5.13
C SER A 98 5.67 -6.69 4.62
N THR A 99 5.22 -7.64 5.45
CA THR A 99 5.09 -9.05 5.08
C THR A 99 3.96 -9.35 4.08
N LEU A 100 3.06 -8.39 3.83
CA LEU A 100 1.95 -8.51 2.88
C LEU A 100 2.24 -7.87 1.52
N GLN A 101 3.37 -7.17 1.38
CA GLN A 101 3.76 -6.55 0.11
C GLN A 101 3.96 -7.62 -0.98
N GLY A 102 3.39 -7.39 -2.16
CA GLY A 102 3.38 -8.34 -3.27
C GLY A 102 2.41 -9.52 -3.09
N LEU A 103 1.68 -9.60 -1.96
CA LEU A 103 0.69 -10.64 -1.68
C LEU A 103 -0.73 -10.10 -1.61
N SER A 104 -0.92 -8.97 -0.93
CA SER A 104 -2.24 -8.37 -0.69
C SER A 104 -2.22 -6.84 -0.71
N ILE A 105 -1.03 -6.24 -0.65
CA ILE A 105 -0.79 -4.79 -0.81
C ILE A 105 0.40 -4.58 -1.76
N PRO A 106 0.51 -3.44 -2.45
CA PRO A 106 1.62 -3.16 -3.37
C PRO A 106 2.98 -3.17 -2.68
N TYR A 107 4.06 -3.39 -3.45
CA TYR A 107 5.39 -3.03 -2.97
C TYR A 107 5.50 -1.51 -2.76
N CYS A 108 6.07 -1.10 -1.63
CA CYS A 108 6.43 0.28 -1.33
C CYS A 108 7.93 0.48 -1.56
N TYR A 109 8.27 1.41 -2.45
CA TYR A 109 9.65 1.77 -2.77
C TYR A 109 10.17 2.92 -1.90
N GLY A 110 9.26 3.62 -1.22
CA GLY A 110 9.56 4.55 -0.14
C GLY A 110 8.81 5.87 -0.24
N LEU A 111 8.91 6.63 0.85
CA LEU A 111 8.46 8.01 0.94
C LEU A 111 9.63 8.98 0.71
N PHE A 112 9.44 9.93 -0.18
CA PHE A 112 10.41 10.97 -0.54
C PHE A 112 9.84 12.36 -0.31
N HIS A 113 10.71 13.30 0.04
CA HIS A 113 10.35 14.67 0.35
C HIS A 113 11.01 15.66 -0.62
N HIS A 114 10.21 16.62 -1.06
CA HIS A 114 10.67 17.82 -1.74
C HIS A 114 10.51 19.00 -0.80
N LYS A 115 11.58 19.78 -0.61
CA LYS A 115 11.56 21.01 0.18
C LYS A 115 11.64 22.21 -0.75
N ASP A 116 10.60 23.05 -0.77
CA ASP A 116 10.57 24.25 -1.60
C ASP A 116 11.36 25.43 -0.98
N LYS A 117 11.39 26.56 -1.68
CA LYS A 117 12.12 27.77 -1.25
C LYS A 117 11.58 28.41 0.04
N ASP A 118 10.33 28.10 0.39
CA ASP A 118 9.65 28.59 1.60
C ASP A 118 9.71 27.55 2.73
N ASP A 119 10.62 26.57 2.61
CA ASP A 119 10.80 25.44 3.52
C ASP A 119 9.57 24.51 3.65
N LYS A 120 8.60 24.59 2.72
CA LYS A 120 7.46 23.68 2.71
C LYS A 120 7.86 22.31 2.18
N VAL A 121 7.38 21.26 2.84
CA VAL A 121 7.74 19.86 2.54
C VAL A 121 6.58 19.15 1.89
N SER A 122 6.71 18.85 0.60
CA SER A 122 5.76 18.00 -0.13
C SER A 122 6.23 16.55 -0.14
N SER A 123 5.25 15.65 -0.17
CA SER A 123 5.41 14.21 0.02
C SER A 123 5.24 13.47 -1.30
N PHE A 124 6.06 12.45 -1.52
CA PHE A 124 6.05 11.61 -2.72
C PHE A 124 6.19 10.15 -2.29
N LEU A 125 5.06 9.45 -2.20
CA LEU A 125 5.04 8.02 -1.89
C LEU A 125 5.09 7.23 -3.20
N VAL A 126 6.10 6.36 -3.34
CA VAL A 126 6.31 5.55 -4.54
C VAL A 126 5.91 4.11 -4.26
N LEU A 127 4.91 3.64 -4.98
CA LEU A 127 4.33 2.30 -4.87
C LEU A 127 4.45 1.54 -6.19
N GLU A 128 4.32 0.23 -6.12
CA GLU A 128 4.06 -0.62 -7.28
C GLU A 128 2.71 -0.30 -7.91
N GLU A 129 2.66 -0.34 -9.24
CA GLU A 129 1.40 -0.30 -9.98
C GLU A 129 0.72 -1.67 -9.94
N CYS A 130 -0.48 -1.71 -9.35
CA CYS A 130 -1.25 -2.92 -9.06
C CYS A 130 -2.44 -3.16 -10.00
N GLY A 131 -2.34 -2.66 -11.24
CA GLY A 131 -3.33 -2.92 -12.28
C GLY A 131 -4.55 -2.03 -12.19
N ASP A 132 -5.63 -2.49 -12.82
CA ASP A 132 -6.83 -1.68 -13.02
C ASP A 132 -7.75 -1.69 -11.80
N LEU A 133 -8.53 -0.60 -11.68
CA LEU A 133 -9.62 -0.50 -10.72
C LEU A 133 -10.79 -1.40 -11.12
N ILE A 134 -11.61 -1.76 -10.14
CA ILE A 134 -12.83 -2.55 -10.36
C ILE A 134 -13.97 -1.60 -10.73
N ASP A 135 -14.37 -1.62 -12.01
CA ASP A 135 -15.48 -0.80 -12.50
C ASP A 135 -16.86 -1.35 -12.10
N ASP A 136 -17.02 -2.69 -12.08
CA ASP A 136 -18.29 -3.35 -11.79
C ASP A 136 -18.08 -4.68 -11.05
N VAL A 137 -18.63 -4.79 -9.85
CA VAL A 137 -18.58 -6.00 -9.01
C VAL A 137 -19.27 -7.18 -9.68
N SER A 138 -20.31 -6.94 -10.47
CA SER A 138 -21.08 -8.01 -11.13
C SER A 138 -20.25 -8.76 -12.18
N SER A 139 -19.19 -8.11 -12.69
CA SER A 139 -18.23 -8.69 -13.62
C SER A 139 -17.21 -9.62 -12.95
N LEU A 140 -17.06 -9.53 -11.63
CA LEU A 140 -16.06 -10.30 -10.88
C LEU A 140 -16.50 -11.74 -10.68
N THR A 141 -15.58 -12.68 -10.93
CA THR A 141 -15.81 -14.09 -10.60
C THR A 141 -15.88 -14.31 -9.09
N ASN A 142 -16.66 -15.28 -8.64
CA ASN A 142 -16.69 -15.69 -7.22
C ASN A 142 -15.30 -16.06 -6.68
N SER A 143 -14.45 -16.65 -7.52
CA SER A 143 -13.06 -16.96 -7.17
C SER A 143 -12.25 -15.70 -6.85
N PHE A 144 -12.38 -14.65 -7.67
CA PHE A 144 -11.72 -13.38 -7.41
C PHE A 144 -12.27 -12.70 -6.15
N LYS A 145 -13.60 -12.64 -6.00
CA LYS A 145 -14.27 -12.08 -4.81
C LYS A 145 -13.76 -12.73 -3.52
N LEU A 146 -13.62 -14.06 -3.52
CA LEU A 146 -13.03 -14.81 -2.39
C LEU A 146 -11.56 -14.48 -2.14
N LYS A 147 -10.75 -14.29 -3.19
CA LYS A 147 -9.36 -13.85 -3.03
C LYS A 147 -9.28 -12.44 -2.44
N ALA A 148 -10.18 -11.53 -2.82
CA ALA A 148 -10.19 -10.17 -2.29
C ALA A 148 -10.54 -10.18 -0.80
N LEU A 149 -11.51 -10.99 -0.41
CA LEU A 149 -11.82 -11.22 1.00
C LEU A 149 -10.63 -11.84 1.76
N ASP A 150 -9.95 -12.83 1.17
CA ASP A 150 -8.76 -13.47 1.76
C ASP A 150 -7.58 -12.47 1.91
N ALA A 151 -7.39 -11.57 0.94
CA ALA A 151 -6.39 -10.51 1.01
C ALA A 151 -6.70 -9.51 2.13
N LEU A 152 -7.96 -9.12 2.31
CA LEU A 152 -8.38 -8.25 3.42
C LEU A 152 -8.21 -8.96 4.75
N TYR A 153 -8.59 -10.24 4.82
CA TYR A 153 -8.43 -11.06 6.01
C TYR A 153 -6.96 -11.16 6.47
N LYS A 154 -5.99 -11.18 5.54
CA LYS A 154 -4.56 -11.14 5.89
C LYS A 154 -4.15 -9.84 6.59
N ILE A 155 -4.72 -8.70 6.19
CA ILE A 155 -4.49 -7.41 6.88
C ILE A 155 -5.01 -7.51 8.33
N HIS A 156 -6.20 -8.09 8.51
CA HIS A 156 -6.80 -8.33 9.83
C HIS A 156 -5.98 -9.30 10.68
N CYS A 157 -5.50 -10.40 10.11
CA CYS A 157 -4.60 -11.33 10.80
C CYS A 157 -3.27 -10.70 11.19
N ALA A 158 -2.80 -9.69 10.46
CA ALA A 158 -1.62 -8.92 10.85
C ALA A 158 -1.89 -7.95 12.01
N GLY A 159 -3.14 -7.84 12.47
CA GLY A 159 -3.55 -7.01 13.60
C GLY A 159 -3.93 -5.58 13.22
N TYR A 160 -4.35 -5.36 11.96
CA TYR A 160 -4.73 -4.05 11.44
C TYR A 160 -6.05 -4.12 10.67
N ILE A 161 -6.77 -3.00 10.65
CA ILE A 161 -7.91 -2.77 9.77
C ILE A 161 -7.44 -1.88 8.61
N HIS A 162 -8.04 -1.98 7.43
CA HIS A 162 -7.72 -1.09 6.32
C HIS A 162 -8.24 0.33 6.58
N GLY A 163 -9.43 0.47 7.17
CA GLY A 163 -10.01 1.72 7.66
C GLY A 163 -10.82 2.50 6.61
N ASP A 164 -10.45 2.40 5.33
CA ASP A 164 -11.20 2.98 4.20
C ASP A 164 -11.47 1.93 3.10
N PHE A 165 -12.13 0.84 3.47
CA PHE A 165 -12.49 -0.17 2.49
C PHE A 165 -13.49 0.40 1.46
N SER A 166 -13.07 0.44 0.20
CA SER A 166 -13.91 0.76 -0.95
C SER A 166 -13.40 0.02 -2.19
N LEU A 167 -14.23 -0.12 -3.23
CA LEU A 167 -13.80 -0.74 -4.50
C LEU A 167 -12.73 0.10 -5.22
N ASN A 168 -12.66 1.41 -4.95
CA ASN A 168 -11.63 2.28 -5.50
C ASN A 168 -10.25 2.01 -4.86
N ASN A 169 -10.24 1.37 -3.68
CA ASN A 169 -9.03 0.98 -2.96
C ASN A 169 -8.69 -0.51 -3.17
N LEU A 170 -9.33 -1.15 -4.16
CA LEU A 170 -9.09 -2.54 -4.54
C LEU A 170 -8.75 -2.61 -6.04
N THR A 171 -7.56 -3.11 -6.34
CA THR A 171 -7.02 -3.20 -7.71
C THR A 171 -6.82 -4.65 -8.14
N VAL A 172 -6.73 -4.88 -9.46
CA VAL A 172 -6.55 -6.21 -10.05
C VAL A 172 -5.26 -6.28 -10.86
N LYS A 173 -4.28 -7.05 -10.37
CA LYS A 173 -3.03 -7.37 -11.08
C LYS A 173 -2.88 -8.85 -11.29
N ASP A 174 -2.76 -9.28 -12.55
CA ASP A 174 -2.57 -10.68 -12.92
C ASP A 174 -3.61 -11.63 -12.30
N GLY A 175 -4.86 -11.15 -12.17
CA GLY A 175 -5.97 -11.89 -11.56
C GLY A 175 -5.87 -12.05 -10.03
N GLN A 176 -5.04 -11.23 -9.38
CA GLN A 176 -4.89 -11.13 -7.92
C GLN A 176 -5.36 -9.76 -7.42
N PRO A 177 -6.06 -9.72 -6.27
CA PRO A 177 -6.51 -8.49 -5.64
C PRO A 177 -5.39 -7.85 -4.81
N PHE A 178 -5.29 -6.52 -4.90
CA PHE A 178 -4.40 -5.72 -4.06
C PHE A 178 -5.16 -4.55 -3.43
N PHE A 179 -5.05 -4.44 -2.11
CA PHE A 179 -5.52 -3.27 -1.37
C PHE A 179 -4.49 -2.16 -1.43
N ILE A 180 -4.95 -0.95 -1.72
CA ILE A 180 -4.15 0.27 -1.82
C ILE A 180 -4.73 1.34 -0.89
N ASP A 181 -3.98 2.43 -0.70
CA ASP A 181 -4.39 3.56 0.14
C ASP A 181 -4.53 3.19 1.64
N LEU A 182 -3.40 2.97 2.30
CA LEU A 182 -3.33 2.56 3.71
C LEU A 182 -3.32 3.75 4.68
N GLU A 183 -3.76 4.93 4.24
CA GLU A 183 -3.70 6.16 5.03
C GLU A 183 -4.58 6.12 6.29
N THR A 184 -5.65 5.34 6.27
CA THR A 184 -6.60 5.18 7.38
C THR A 184 -6.40 3.89 8.17
N ALA A 185 -5.39 3.09 7.80
CA ALA A 185 -5.16 1.81 8.43
C ALA A 185 -4.70 2.00 9.88
N GLU A 186 -5.23 1.20 10.79
CA GLU A 186 -4.96 1.33 12.22
C GLU A 186 -4.93 -0.03 12.93
N PRO A 187 -4.29 -0.14 14.11
CA PRO A 187 -4.30 -1.37 14.88
C PRO A 187 -5.72 -1.85 15.19
N HIS A 188 -5.97 -3.13 14.92
CA HIS A 188 -7.28 -3.74 15.05
C HIS A 188 -7.16 -5.16 15.61
N LYS A 189 -8.03 -5.47 16.58
CA LYS A 189 -8.20 -6.84 17.08
C LYS A 189 -9.44 -7.45 16.41
N CYS A 190 -9.24 -8.17 15.33
CA CYS A 190 -10.32 -8.84 14.62
C CYS A 190 -10.89 -10.00 15.46
N GLU A 191 -12.21 -10.04 15.62
CA GLU A 191 -12.92 -11.13 16.31
C GLU A 191 -13.21 -12.30 15.36
N VAL A 192 -13.04 -12.09 14.05
CA VAL A 192 -13.20 -13.12 13.01
C VAL A 192 -11.98 -14.05 13.03
N THR A 193 -12.11 -15.13 13.80
CA THR A 193 -11.06 -16.16 13.96
C THR A 193 -11.19 -17.32 12.98
N GLU A 194 -12.32 -17.42 12.30
CA GLU A 194 -12.62 -18.49 11.35
C GLU A 194 -12.57 -17.96 9.92
N ARG A 195 -12.14 -18.83 9.00
CA ARG A 195 -12.13 -18.50 7.58
C ARG A 195 -13.55 -18.35 7.06
N ILE A 196 -13.83 -17.22 6.41
CA ILE A 196 -15.12 -16.98 5.76
C ILE A 196 -15.21 -17.83 4.51
N VAL A 197 -16.31 -18.57 4.36
CA VAL A 197 -16.63 -19.30 3.14
C VAL A 197 -17.87 -18.69 2.48
N VAL A 198 -18.02 -18.91 1.18
CA VAL A 198 -19.27 -18.56 0.48
C VAL A 198 -20.31 -19.62 0.85
N GLY A 199 -21.45 -19.18 1.36
CA GLY A 199 -22.62 -20.01 1.60
C GLY A 199 -23.86 -19.49 0.87
N GLU A 200 -25.00 -20.09 1.16
CA GLU A 200 -26.29 -19.72 0.55
C GLU A 200 -27.01 -18.63 1.35
N GLU A 201 -26.73 -18.52 2.64
CA GLU A 201 -27.35 -17.55 3.56
C GLU A 201 -26.30 -16.61 4.15
N ARG A 202 -26.65 -15.32 4.26
CA ARG A 202 -25.79 -14.33 4.90
C ARG A 202 -25.90 -14.44 6.42
N ARG A 203 -24.76 -14.56 7.09
CA ARG A 203 -24.65 -14.41 8.56
C ARG A 203 -23.97 -13.11 8.92
N ALA A 204 -24.30 -12.57 10.09
CA ALA A 204 -23.61 -11.41 10.63
C ALA A 204 -22.15 -11.79 10.93
N ILE A 205 -21.22 -10.97 10.46
CA ILE A 205 -19.79 -11.10 10.75
C ILE A 205 -19.45 -10.08 11.84
N GLU A 206 -18.76 -10.51 12.88
CA GLU A 206 -18.34 -9.68 14.01
C GLU A 206 -17.09 -8.83 13.66
N CYS A 207 -17.14 -8.15 12.51
CA CYS A 207 -16.16 -7.16 12.06
C CYS A 207 -16.77 -6.32 10.93
N ASP A 208 -16.94 -5.02 11.17
CA ASP A 208 -17.65 -4.11 10.26
C ASP A 208 -16.98 -4.02 8.89
N GLU A 209 -15.65 -3.94 8.81
CA GLU A 209 -14.94 -3.85 7.54
C GLU A 209 -15.04 -5.14 6.71
N ILE A 210 -14.99 -6.30 7.37
CA ILE A 210 -15.13 -7.59 6.70
C ILE A 210 -16.58 -7.80 6.24
N ASP A 211 -17.58 -7.44 7.06
CA ASP A 211 -18.99 -7.48 6.66
C ASP A 211 -19.26 -6.53 5.49
N LEU A 212 -18.69 -5.31 5.53
CA LEU A 212 -18.74 -4.34 4.44
C LEU A 212 -18.11 -4.91 3.16
N CYS A 213 -16.97 -5.57 3.27
CA CYS A 213 -16.33 -6.24 2.14
C CYS A 213 -17.21 -7.32 1.53
N CYS A 214 -17.84 -8.15 2.36
CA CYS A 214 -18.79 -9.16 1.88
C CYS A 214 -20.00 -8.53 1.18
N MET A 215 -20.54 -7.43 1.73
CA MET A 215 -21.63 -6.68 1.10
C MET A 215 -21.22 -6.11 -0.26
N MET A 216 -20.09 -5.40 -0.31
CA MET A 216 -19.64 -4.71 -1.52
C MET A 216 -19.19 -5.69 -2.61
N LEU A 217 -18.70 -6.88 -2.25
CA LEU A 217 -18.36 -7.93 -3.20
C LEU A 217 -19.55 -8.85 -3.55
N GLU A 218 -20.73 -8.60 -2.97
CA GLU A 218 -21.92 -9.44 -3.13
C GLU A 218 -21.66 -10.93 -2.77
N ILE A 219 -20.91 -11.15 -1.70
CA ILE A 219 -20.63 -12.48 -1.17
C ILE A 219 -21.66 -12.81 -0.09
N CYS A 220 -22.44 -13.88 -0.30
CA CYS A 220 -23.19 -14.51 0.77
C CYS A 220 -22.19 -15.24 1.68
N ALA A 221 -21.65 -14.54 2.67
CA ALA A 221 -20.70 -15.12 3.62
C ALA A 221 -21.42 -16.05 4.61
N ASP A 222 -20.97 -17.30 4.67
CA ASP A 222 -21.26 -18.22 5.75
C ASP A 222 -19.98 -18.47 6.54
N CYS A 223 -20.00 -18.12 7.82
CA CYS A 223 -18.98 -18.56 8.76
C CYS A 223 -19.31 -20.00 9.15
N THR A 224 -18.92 -20.96 8.32
CA THR A 224 -18.94 -22.36 8.76
C THR A 224 -17.71 -22.61 9.61
N LYS A 225 -17.92 -23.24 10.77
CA LYS A 225 -16.85 -23.81 11.60
C LYS A 225 -16.12 -24.89 10.81
N LEU A 226 -15.22 -24.50 9.92
CA LEU A 226 -14.25 -25.42 9.39
C LEU A 226 -13.30 -25.72 10.54
N SER A 227 -13.34 -26.95 11.05
CA SER A 227 -12.39 -27.48 12.03
C SER A 227 -11.01 -27.69 11.39
N ILE A 228 -10.54 -26.69 10.66
CA ILE A 228 -9.22 -26.62 10.06
C ILE A 228 -8.50 -25.48 10.80
N PRO A 229 -7.53 -25.80 11.66
CA PRO A 229 -6.72 -24.79 12.32
C PRO A 229 -6.05 -23.88 11.28
N VAL A 230 -6.05 -22.57 11.52
CA VAL A 230 -5.46 -21.52 10.66
C VAL A 230 -3.93 -21.63 10.53
N TYR A 231 -3.30 -22.69 11.06
CA TYR A 231 -1.85 -22.87 11.10
C TYR A 231 -1.20 -23.34 9.78
N ASP A 232 -1.96 -23.61 8.71
CA ASP A 232 -1.41 -24.15 7.45
C ASP A 232 -1.53 -23.20 6.24
N ILE A 233 -1.52 -21.88 6.45
CA ILE A 233 -1.05 -20.96 5.40
C ILE A 233 0.47 -20.92 5.52
N GLN A 234 1.14 -21.96 5.02
CA GLN A 234 2.54 -21.81 4.66
C GLN A 234 2.60 -20.71 3.61
N LEU A 235 3.25 -19.59 3.96
CA LEU A 235 3.81 -18.65 3.01
C LEU A 235 4.69 -19.47 2.07
N THR A 236 4.14 -19.95 0.96
CA THR A 236 4.93 -20.59 -0.09
C THR A 236 5.76 -19.48 -0.67
N THR A 237 7.00 -19.39 -0.19
CA THR A 237 8.05 -18.54 -0.73
C THR A 237 8.16 -18.84 -2.22
N VAL A 238 7.62 -17.96 -3.05
CA VAL A 238 8.05 -17.92 -4.45
C VAL A 238 9.50 -17.47 -4.37
N SER A 239 10.40 -18.37 -4.77
CA SER A 239 11.84 -18.13 -4.79
C SER A 239 12.14 -16.92 -5.66
N SER A 240 12.44 -15.79 -5.04
CA SER A 240 13.14 -14.69 -5.70
C SER A 240 14.63 -15.09 -5.87
N PRO A 241 15.27 -14.79 -7.01
CA PRO A 241 16.64 -15.18 -7.27
C PRO A 241 17.60 -14.16 -6.68
N ALA A 242 18.12 -14.41 -5.47
CA ALA A 242 19.51 -14.15 -5.08
C ALA A 242 19.72 -14.36 -3.58
N LYS A 243 20.79 -15.07 -3.25
CA LYS A 243 21.24 -15.35 -1.89
C LYS A 243 21.74 -14.07 -1.22
N VAL A 244 21.21 -13.74 -0.05
CA VAL A 244 21.91 -12.92 0.93
C VAL A 244 22.09 -13.73 2.22
N LYS A 245 23.35 -13.99 2.54
CA LYS A 245 23.79 -14.56 3.82
C LYS A 245 23.66 -13.45 4.87
N VAL A 246 22.85 -13.66 5.91
CA VAL A 246 22.84 -12.78 7.09
C VAL A 246 23.34 -13.60 8.27
N GLU A 247 24.60 -13.41 8.63
CA GLU A 247 25.12 -13.68 9.97
C GLU A 247 25.21 -12.33 10.69
N GLY A 248 24.60 -12.22 11.88
CA GLY A 248 24.79 -11.04 12.72
C GLY A 248 23.65 -10.82 13.70
N LEU A 249 23.87 -11.23 14.95
CA LEU A 249 23.00 -11.03 16.11
C LEU A 249 22.52 -9.58 16.25
N TRP A 250 21.22 -9.39 16.48
CA TRP A 250 20.69 -8.20 17.15
C TRP A 250 19.96 -8.62 18.42
N SER A 251 20.56 -8.31 19.56
CA SER A 251 19.96 -8.44 20.89
C SER A 251 18.94 -7.33 21.10
N PHE A 252 17.70 -7.74 21.37
CA PHE A 252 16.59 -6.89 21.81
C PHE A 252 16.97 -6.19 23.13
N ARG A 253 16.90 -4.84 23.17
CA ARG A 253 16.91 -4.08 24.41
C ARG A 253 15.58 -3.35 24.52
N GLU A 254 14.73 -3.85 25.42
CA GLU A 254 13.53 -3.19 25.88
C GLU A 254 13.89 -1.82 26.47
N ARG A 255 13.27 -0.75 25.96
CA ARG A 255 13.27 0.56 26.62
C ARG A 255 12.05 0.61 27.54
N THR A 256 12.28 0.40 28.83
CA THR A 256 11.31 0.68 29.89
C THR A 256 11.04 2.18 29.95
N PHE A 257 9.76 2.56 29.79
CA PHE A 257 9.23 3.84 30.21
C PHE A 257 9.41 3.97 31.73
N GLY A 258 10.16 4.99 32.15
CA GLY A 258 10.33 5.36 33.56
C GLY A 258 9.67 6.71 33.80
N GLU A 259 8.54 6.68 34.51
CA GLU A 259 7.95 7.83 35.19
C GLU A 259 8.89 8.43 36.23
N ARG A 260 8.65 9.73 36.51
CA ARG A 260 8.90 10.53 37.74
C ARG A 260 9.41 11.91 37.31
N THR A 261 8.97 13.05 37.84
CA THR A 261 8.01 13.45 38.89
C THR A 261 7.85 14.96 38.71
#